data_AF-A0A8B9A010-F1
#
_entry.id   AF-A0A8B9A010-F1
#
_cell.length_a   1.000
_cell.length_b   1.000
_cell.length_c   1.000
_cell.angle_alpha   90.00
_cell.angle_beta   90.00
_cell.angle_gamma   90.00
#
_symmetry.space_group_name_H-M   'P 1'
#
loop_
_entity.id
_entity.type
_entity.pdbx_description
1 polymer ?
#
loop_
_entity_poly.entity_id
_entity_poly.type
_entity_poly.pdbx_seq_one_letter_code
_entity_poly.pdbx_strand_id
1 'polypeptide(L)'
;MESYYAPLLEKTRVPQPSFQRLAVVSIFQKLRAAPTPLGLDSGPGHHALSHCLHSPSAAVADQAVRELCLLVRDGHLTASAGLVELQSGLEGCDPRFATVFIKGIGFLVRFAFKSDPSWGRRFDPVELHPFVKVLSCQAEVQAELIQQVMLFIAQNKSVGMEDVSRFLRPFLTYSVLRKQSSSFARDLISSIASLSCSFLSEAACIMKLLTGCLKYFPCSNEEDFKYLIACAEYLVDAFMVLLKKIISTKMVFSVHPVVSQVFVSNKHLITFSLWTCIFSGVVAYLSVQILRSTHQSFV
;
A
#
# COMPACT_ATOMS: atom_id res chain seq x y z
N MET A 1 11.60 25.56 36.27
CA MET A 1 11.32 26.02 34.89
C MET A 1 10.19 25.15 34.38
N GLU A 2 8.95 25.65 34.44
CA GLU A 2 7.78 24.87 34.00
C GLU A 2 7.91 24.55 32.50
N SER A 3 7.77 23.28 32.15
CA SER A 3 7.90 22.83 30.75
C SER A 3 6.82 23.50 29.89
N TYR A 4 7.23 24.14 28.79
CA TYR A 4 6.38 24.93 27.88
C TYR A 4 5.12 24.19 27.39
N TYR A 5 5.19 22.86 27.35
CA TYR A 5 4.11 21.96 26.96
C TYR A 5 3.36 21.32 28.15
N ALA A 6 3.92 21.35 29.36
CA ALA A 6 3.40 20.61 30.52
C ALA A 6 1.91 20.88 30.82
N PRO A 7 1.41 22.14 30.83
CA PRO A 7 -0.01 22.38 31.10
C PRO A 7 -0.95 21.74 30.07
N LEU A 8 -0.50 21.61 28.82
CA LEU A 8 -1.28 20.96 27.77
C LEU A 8 -1.15 19.44 27.85
N LEU A 9 0.03 18.93 28.18
CA LEU A 9 0.25 17.49 28.39
C LEU A 9 -0.61 16.97 29.55
N GLU A 10 -0.73 17.72 30.65
CA GLU A 10 -1.65 17.34 31.74
C GLU A 10 -3.12 17.33 31.27
N LYS A 11 -3.53 18.27 30.41
CA LYS A 11 -4.87 18.26 29.81
C LYS A 11 -5.14 17.03 28.93
N THR A 12 -4.11 16.40 28.35
CA THR A 12 -4.29 15.13 27.63
C THR A 12 -4.64 13.96 28.54
N ARG A 13 -4.42 14.07 29.85
CA ARG A 13 -4.75 13.01 30.84
C ARG A 13 -6.18 13.10 31.38
N VAL A 14 -6.87 14.22 31.16
CA VAL A 14 -8.27 14.39 31.55
C VAL A 14 -9.13 13.37 30.80
N PRO A 15 -10.01 12.58 31.47
CA PRO A 15 -10.78 11.50 30.85
C PRO A 15 -11.96 12.02 30.00
N GLN A 16 -11.76 13.09 29.26
CA GLN A 16 -12.76 13.71 28.38
C GLN A 16 -12.18 13.85 26.96
N PRO A 17 -12.62 13.01 25.99
CA PRO A 17 -12.03 12.96 24.65
C PRO A 17 -11.98 14.29 23.90
N SER A 18 -12.98 15.16 24.05
CA SER A 18 -12.99 16.47 23.39
C SER A 18 -11.87 17.39 23.90
N PHE A 19 -11.64 17.42 25.20
CA PHE A 19 -10.56 18.20 25.81
C PHE A 19 -9.19 17.62 25.48
N GLN A 20 -9.08 16.29 25.43
CA GLN A 20 -7.86 15.61 24.99
C GLN A 20 -7.49 16.00 23.55
N ARG A 21 -8.43 15.94 22.62
CA ARG A 21 -8.19 16.34 21.22
C ARG A 21 -7.80 17.81 21.12
N LEU A 22 -8.51 18.70 21.82
CA LEU A 22 -8.18 20.14 21.82
C LEU A 22 -6.79 20.42 22.38
N ALA A 23 -6.39 19.70 23.44
CA ALA A 23 -5.06 19.81 24.01
C ALA A 23 -3.98 19.38 23.00
N VAL A 24 -4.19 18.27 22.28
CA VAL A 24 -3.28 17.83 21.21
C VAL A 24 -3.19 18.87 20.10
N VAL A 25 -4.32 19.36 19.59
CA VAL A 25 -4.33 20.43 18.57
C VAL A 25 -3.51 21.64 19.04
N SER A 26 -3.70 22.05 20.30
CA SER A 26 -2.97 23.18 20.88
C SER A 26 -1.46 22.91 21.00
N ILE A 27 -1.05 21.69 21.34
CA ILE A 27 0.36 21.28 21.38
C ILE A 27 0.97 21.39 19.98
N PHE A 28 0.30 20.86 18.96
CA PHE A 28 0.79 20.90 17.58
C PHE A 28 0.78 22.31 16.99
N GLN A 29 -0.19 23.17 17.36
CA GLN A 29 -0.14 24.60 17.03
C GLN A 29 1.09 25.28 17.66
N LYS A 30 1.41 24.98 18.92
CA LYS A 30 2.63 25.49 19.57
C LYS A 30 3.89 24.96 18.90
N LEU A 31 3.94 23.70 18.50
CA LEU A 31 5.08 23.11 17.77
C LEU A 31 5.34 23.84 16.44
N ARG A 32 4.28 24.25 15.72
CA ARG A 32 4.39 25.03 14.48
C ARG A 32 4.90 26.45 14.70
N ALA A 33 4.44 27.11 15.77
CA ALA A 33 4.69 28.52 16.01
C ALA A 33 5.92 28.80 16.90
N ALA A 34 6.47 27.78 17.55
CA ALA A 34 7.56 27.95 18.51
C ALA A 34 8.91 28.26 17.82
N PRO A 35 9.75 29.12 18.42
CA PRO A 35 11.11 29.34 17.95
C PRO A 35 11.97 28.09 18.18
N THR A 36 13.11 28.00 17.48
CA THR A 36 14.00 26.82 17.44
C THR A 36 14.30 26.15 18.79
N PRO A 37 14.52 26.87 19.92
CA PRO A 37 14.78 26.21 21.22
C PRO A 37 13.61 25.37 21.77
N LEU A 38 12.39 25.58 21.24
CA LEU A 38 11.15 24.96 21.70
C LEU A 38 10.35 24.31 20.55
N GLY A 39 10.80 24.46 19.31
CA GLY A 39 10.15 23.96 18.10
C GLY A 39 10.29 22.46 17.90
N LEU A 40 9.90 21.98 16.71
CA LEU A 40 9.90 20.56 16.34
C LEU A 40 11.26 19.88 16.49
N ASP A 41 12.35 20.57 16.14
CA ASP A 41 13.72 20.02 16.20
C ASP A 41 14.34 20.11 17.60
N SER A 42 13.58 20.55 18.61
CA SER A 42 14.06 20.70 19.98
C SER A 42 13.72 19.46 20.83
N GLY A 43 14.55 19.18 21.85
CA GLY A 43 14.27 18.13 22.82
C GLY A 43 12.86 18.21 23.46
N PRO A 44 12.42 19.40 23.94
CA PRO A 44 11.06 19.58 24.45
C PRO A 44 9.96 19.31 23.40
N GLY A 45 10.19 19.68 22.15
CA GLY A 45 9.27 19.46 21.04
C GLY A 45 9.11 17.97 20.72
N HIS A 46 10.22 17.26 20.53
CA HIS A 46 10.22 15.81 20.33
C HIS A 46 9.57 15.07 21.51
N HIS A 47 9.84 15.50 22.75
CA HIS A 47 9.19 14.90 23.93
C HIS A 47 7.67 15.09 23.91
N ALA A 48 7.18 16.30 23.59
CA ALA A 48 5.75 16.56 23.53
C ALA A 48 5.05 15.76 22.42
N LEU A 49 5.70 15.65 21.24
CA LEU A 49 5.22 14.86 20.11
C LEU A 49 5.17 13.37 20.45
N SER A 50 6.28 12.82 20.97
CA SER A 50 6.38 11.42 21.36
C SER A 50 5.38 11.06 22.45
N HIS A 51 5.18 11.93 23.45
CA HIS A 51 4.17 11.72 24.50
C HIS A 51 2.75 11.64 23.93
N CYS A 52 2.42 12.44 22.90
CA CYS A 52 1.10 12.40 22.27
C CYS A 52 0.91 11.12 21.45
N LEU A 53 1.92 10.70 20.68
CA LEU A 53 1.85 9.49 19.87
C LEU A 53 1.76 8.22 20.73
N HIS A 54 2.54 8.13 21.81
CA HIS A 54 2.54 6.97 22.71
C HIS A 54 1.47 7.05 23.81
N SER A 55 0.48 7.93 23.67
CA SER A 55 -0.58 8.07 24.66
C SER A 55 -1.47 6.82 24.72
N PRO A 56 -1.85 6.33 25.92
CA PRO A 56 -2.81 5.24 26.05
C PRO A 56 -4.25 5.67 25.72
N SER A 57 -4.51 6.96 25.48
CA SER A 57 -5.83 7.45 25.05
C SER A 57 -5.96 7.41 23.53
N ALA A 58 -6.98 6.69 23.04
CA ALA A 58 -7.34 6.65 21.63
C ALA A 58 -7.58 8.04 21.03
N ALA A 59 -8.19 8.95 21.80
CA ALA A 59 -8.49 10.30 21.34
C ALA A 59 -7.23 11.17 21.17
N VAL A 60 -6.22 10.93 22.02
CA VAL A 60 -4.92 11.61 21.95
C VAL A 60 -4.11 11.06 20.78
N ALA A 61 -3.96 9.74 20.69
CA ALA A 61 -3.18 9.09 19.63
C ALA A 61 -3.76 9.37 18.22
N ASP A 62 -5.07 9.25 18.02
CA ASP A 62 -5.73 9.56 16.73
C ASP A 62 -5.53 11.02 16.32
N GLN A 63 -5.73 11.97 17.24
CA GLN A 63 -5.52 13.38 16.92
C GLN A 63 -4.05 13.68 16.67
N ALA A 64 -3.12 13.05 17.40
CA ALA A 64 -1.69 13.28 17.25
C ALA A 64 -1.19 12.80 15.88
N VAL A 65 -1.63 11.61 15.44
CA VAL A 65 -1.30 11.08 14.10
C VAL A 65 -1.85 12.01 13.01
N ARG A 66 -3.07 12.54 13.17
CA ARG A 66 -3.64 13.51 12.23
C ARG A 66 -2.82 14.79 12.18
N GLU A 67 -2.52 15.39 13.33
CA GLU A 67 -1.76 16.64 13.38
C GLU A 67 -0.34 16.48 12.84
N LEU A 68 0.32 15.35 13.08
CA LEU A 68 1.61 15.04 12.48
C LEU A 68 1.53 14.95 10.95
N CYS A 69 0.49 14.30 10.43
CA CYS A 69 0.25 14.26 8.98
C CYS A 69 0.02 15.66 8.40
N LEU A 70 -0.65 16.54 9.14
CA LEU A 70 -0.83 17.94 8.77
C LEU A 70 0.49 18.71 8.79
N LEU A 71 1.36 18.50 9.78
CA LEU A 71 2.70 19.10 9.81
C LEU A 71 3.51 18.77 8.55
N VAL A 72 3.47 17.51 8.12
CA VAL A 72 4.16 17.10 6.89
C VAL A 72 3.53 17.74 5.67
N ARG A 73 2.20 17.69 5.57
CA ARG A 73 1.46 18.26 4.44
C ARG A 73 1.71 19.77 4.28
N ASP A 74 1.76 20.48 5.40
CA ASP A 74 1.92 21.93 5.45
C ASP A 74 3.40 22.36 5.37
N GLY A 75 4.34 21.40 5.22
CA GLY A 75 5.76 21.68 5.01
C GLY A 75 6.58 21.99 6.27
N HIS A 76 5.99 21.86 7.46
CA HIS A 76 6.67 22.05 8.74
C HIS A 76 7.53 20.85 9.16
N LEU A 77 7.30 19.68 8.57
CA LEU A 77 8.06 18.46 8.83
C LEU A 77 8.29 17.71 7.52
N THR A 78 9.47 17.09 7.33
CA THR A 78 9.69 16.26 6.14
C THR A 78 8.90 14.96 6.21
N ALA A 79 8.50 14.41 5.05
CA ALA A 79 7.79 13.13 5.02
C ALA A 79 8.62 11.97 5.63
N SER A 80 9.94 11.99 5.44
CA SER A 80 10.83 11.01 6.05
C SER A 80 10.85 11.11 7.58
N ALA A 81 10.94 12.31 8.14
CA ALA A 81 10.88 12.51 9.58
C ALA A 81 9.50 12.10 10.15
N GLY A 82 8.42 12.51 9.49
CA GLY A 82 7.06 12.11 9.89
C GLY A 82 6.85 10.59 9.87
N LEU A 83 7.42 9.88 8.88
CA LEU A 83 7.36 8.41 8.86
C LEU A 83 8.12 7.77 10.02
N VAL A 84 9.29 8.29 10.38
CA VAL A 84 10.06 7.78 11.52
C VAL A 84 9.26 7.92 12.81
N GLU A 85 8.63 9.08 13.05
CA GLU A 85 7.80 9.30 14.24
C GLU A 85 6.57 8.36 14.27
N LEU A 86 5.89 8.16 13.14
CA LEU A 86 4.77 7.21 13.07
C LEU A 86 5.18 5.76 13.20
N GLN A 87 6.34 5.38 12.66
CA GLN A 87 6.87 4.02 12.79
C GLN A 87 7.28 3.73 14.23
N SER A 88 7.97 4.67 14.88
CA SER A 88 8.29 4.56 16.31
C SER A 88 7.02 4.46 17.15
N GLY A 89 6.01 5.28 16.87
CA GLY A 89 4.71 5.21 17.53
C GLY A 89 4.00 3.86 17.33
N LEU A 90 4.04 3.32 16.11
CA LEU A 90 3.46 2.00 15.80
C LEU A 90 4.14 0.86 16.57
N GLU A 91 5.47 0.90 16.68
CA GLU A 91 6.25 -0.12 17.39
C GLU A 91 5.96 -0.14 18.91
N GLY A 92 5.66 1.03 19.50
CA GLY A 92 5.40 1.17 20.93
C GLY A 92 3.91 1.22 21.34
N CYS A 93 2.97 1.20 20.40
CA CYS A 93 1.55 1.38 20.71
C CYS A 93 0.84 0.12 21.21
N ASP A 94 -0.27 0.31 21.92
CA ASP A 94 -1.25 -0.75 22.14
C ASP A 94 -1.79 -1.25 20.78
N PRO A 95 -1.87 -2.57 20.53
CA PRO A 95 -2.33 -3.11 19.25
C PRO A 95 -3.67 -2.56 18.75
N ARG A 96 -4.56 -2.14 19.67
CA ARG A 96 -5.85 -1.52 19.33
C ARG A 96 -5.70 -0.19 18.58
N PHE A 97 -4.56 0.48 18.72
CA PHE A 97 -4.26 1.75 18.05
C PHE A 97 -3.45 1.59 16.77
N ALA A 98 -2.93 0.40 16.48
CA ALA A 98 -2.08 0.14 15.31
C ALA A 98 -2.71 0.65 14.00
N THR A 99 -4.03 0.45 13.83
CA THR A 99 -4.78 0.89 12.64
C THR A 99 -4.69 2.40 12.39
N VAL A 100 -4.62 3.22 13.44
CA VAL A 100 -4.47 4.68 13.33
C VAL A 100 -3.11 5.03 12.74
N PHE A 101 -2.04 4.41 13.24
CA PHE A 101 -0.68 4.63 12.74
C PHE A 101 -0.53 4.14 11.31
N ILE A 102 -1.09 2.98 10.96
CA ILE A 102 -1.03 2.44 9.60
C ILE A 102 -1.73 3.38 8.61
N LYS A 103 -2.88 3.96 8.99
CA LYS A 103 -3.57 4.99 8.20
C LYS A 103 -2.71 6.25 8.02
N GLY A 104 -2.04 6.69 9.07
CA GLY A 104 -1.10 7.82 9.03
C GLY A 104 0.08 7.54 8.10
N ILE A 105 0.73 6.39 8.25
CA ILE A 105 1.84 5.94 7.38
C ILE A 105 1.37 5.85 5.93
N GLY A 106 0.21 5.22 5.69
CA GLY A 106 -0.38 5.13 4.36
C GLY A 106 -0.66 6.51 3.75
N PHE A 107 -1.19 7.45 4.53
CA PHE A 107 -1.36 8.84 4.10
C PHE A 107 -0.02 9.50 3.72
N LEU A 108 1.00 9.42 4.59
CA LEU A 108 2.30 10.03 4.33
C LEU A 108 2.97 9.43 3.08
N VAL A 109 2.93 8.11 2.92
CA VAL A 109 3.45 7.42 1.73
C VAL A 109 2.75 7.91 0.46
N ARG A 110 1.42 7.98 0.46
CA ARG A 110 0.67 8.49 -0.69
C ARG A 110 0.98 9.95 -0.98
N PHE A 111 0.99 10.78 0.06
CA PHE A 111 1.24 12.21 -0.07
C PHE A 111 2.64 12.49 -0.61
N ALA A 112 3.67 11.88 -0.02
CA ALA A 112 5.05 12.06 -0.41
C ALA A 112 5.30 11.56 -1.84
N PHE A 113 4.81 10.36 -2.17
CA PHE A 113 4.95 9.79 -3.51
C PHE A 113 4.23 10.63 -4.58
N LYS A 114 3.02 11.13 -4.28
CA LYS A 114 2.28 12.00 -5.20
C LYS A 114 2.99 13.32 -5.45
N SER A 115 3.64 13.86 -4.43
CA SER A 115 4.36 15.13 -4.49
C SER A 115 5.70 14.99 -5.22
N ASP A 116 6.40 13.87 -5.00
CA ASP A 116 7.67 13.54 -5.64
C ASP A 116 7.78 12.02 -5.86
N PRO A 117 7.60 11.51 -7.09
CA PRO A 117 7.70 10.08 -7.38
C PRO A 117 9.10 9.51 -7.16
N SER A 118 10.13 10.35 -7.25
CA SER A 118 11.51 9.94 -7.02
C SER A 118 11.77 9.61 -5.55
N TRP A 119 10.95 10.13 -4.63
CA TRP A 119 10.95 9.79 -3.21
C TRP A 119 10.84 8.28 -2.99
N GLY A 120 10.07 7.59 -3.84
CA GLY A 120 9.90 6.13 -3.77
C GLY A 120 11.18 5.32 -3.97
N ARG A 121 12.17 5.86 -4.69
CA ARG A 121 13.45 5.17 -4.98
C ARG A 121 14.30 4.93 -3.74
N ARG A 122 14.06 5.68 -2.66
CA ARG A 122 14.75 5.53 -1.37
C ARG A 122 14.43 4.21 -0.68
N PHE A 123 13.40 3.51 -1.15
CA PHE A 123 12.89 2.26 -0.57
C PHE A 123 13.16 1.04 -1.44
N ASP A 124 14.11 1.14 -2.38
CA ASP A 124 14.63 -0.02 -3.11
C ASP A 124 15.24 -1.06 -2.14
N PRO A 125 15.96 -0.67 -1.06
CA PRO A 125 16.27 -1.57 0.05
C PRO A 125 14.99 -1.94 0.81
N VAL A 126 14.70 -3.24 0.87
CA VAL A 126 13.46 -3.78 1.42
C VAL A 126 13.26 -3.42 2.90
N GLU A 127 14.35 -3.32 3.67
CA GLU A 127 14.36 -3.03 5.09
C GLU A 127 13.88 -1.61 5.42
N LEU A 128 14.00 -0.69 4.46
CA LEU A 128 13.58 0.70 4.61
C LEU A 128 12.12 0.91 4.17
N HIS A 129 11.53 -0.05 3.48
CA HIS A 129 10.23 0.13 2.86
C HIS A 129 9.13 0.30 3.92
N PRO A 130 8.32 1.37 3.87
CA PRO A 130 7.38 1.71 4.94
C PRO A 130 6.31 0.63 5.18
N PHE A 131 5.80 0.00 4.12
CA PHE A 131 4.87 -1.13 4.28
C PHE A 131 5.53 -2.42 4.78
N VAL A 132 6.83 -2.62 4.54
CA VAL A 132 7.58 -3.75 5.11
C VAL A 132 7.77 -3.53 6.61
N LYS A 133 8.10 -2.31 7.03
CA LYS A 133 8.15 -1.92 8.45
C LYS A 133 6.83 -2.18 9.15
N VAL A 134 5.71 -1.71 8.61
CA VAL A 134 4.37 -1.98 9.16
C VAL A 134 4.11 -3.48 9.27
N LEU A 135 4.37 -4.24 8.20
CA LEU A 135 4.13 -5.68 8.18
C LEU A 135 5.00 -6.42 9.21
N SER A 136 6.18 -5.89 9.53
CA SER A 136 7.10 -6.45 10.52
C SER A 136 6.67 -6.21 11.96
N CYS A 137 5.74 -5.28 12.21
CA CYS A 137 5.15 -5.07 13.52
C CYS A 137 4.23 -6.27 13.89
N GLN A 138 4.28 -6.74 15.13
CA GLN A 138 3.53 -7.93 15.60
C GLN A 138 2.02 -7.71 15.81
N ALA A 139 1.48 -6.56 15.41
CA ALA A 139 0.05 -6.27 15.54
C ALA A 139 -0.76 -6.89 14.40
N GLU A 140 -2.07 -7.06 14.59
CA GLU A 140 -3.03 -7.45 13.54
C GLU A 140 -3.21 -6.31 12.52
N VAL A 141 -2.18 -6.08 11.72
CA VAL A 141 -2.06 -4.93 10.80
C VAL A 141 -2.52 -5.23 9.38
N GLN A 142 -2.81 -6.50 9.09
CA GLN A 142 -2.89 -7.04 7.74
C GLN A 142 -4.00 -6.41 6.89
N ALA A 143 -5.23 -6.40 7.39
CA ALA A 143 -6.38 -5.89 6.63
C ALA A 143 -6.24 -4.39 6.32
N GLU A 144 -5.84 -3.60 7.32
CA GLU A 144 -5.62 -2.16 7.14
C GLU A 144 -4.44 -1.89 6.21
N LEU A 145 -3.36 -2.67 6.31
CA LEU A 145 -2.20 -2.53 5.42
C LEU A 145 -2.59 -2.82 3.95
N ILE A 146 -3.36 -3.88 3.69
CA ILE A 146 -3.91 -4.15 2.36
C ILE A 146 -4.70 -2.93 1.88
N GLN A 147 -5.62 -2.41 2.70
CA GLN A 147 -6.40 -1.22 2.34
C GLN A 147 -5.52 -0.01 2.01
N GLN A 148 -4.45 0.24 2.77
CA GLN A 148 -3.52 1.34 2.48
C GLN A 148 -2.75 1.14 1.17
N VAL A 149 -2.40 -0.10 0.81
CA VAL A 149 -1.80 -0.44 -0.50
C VAL A 149 -2.80 -0.19 -1.64
N MET A 150 -4.06 -0.59 -1.47
CA MET A 150 -5.11 -0.34 -2.46
C MET A 150 -5.32 1.16 -2.71
N LEU A 151 -5.39 1.94 -1.62
CA LEU A 151 -5.48 3.40 -1.68
C LEU A 151 -4.23 4.00 -2.34
N PHE A 152 -3.04 3.45 -2.09
CA PHE A 152 -1.81 3.91 -2.71
C PHE A 152 -1.86 3.78 -4.24
N ILE A 153 -2.24 2.60 -4.75
CA ILE A 153 -2.40 2.37 -6.18
C ILE A 153 -3.46 3.32 -6.76
N ALA A 154 -4.65 3.35 -6.16
CA ALA A 154 -5.78 4.10 -6.69
C ALA A 154 -5.54 5.61 -6.75
N GLN A 155 -4.81 6.18 -5.77
CA GLN A 155 -4.58 7.64 -5.69
C GLN A 155 -3.32 8.12 -6.41
N ASN A 156 -2.38 7.22 -6.72
CA ASN A 156 -1.11 7.57 -7.39
C ASN A 156 -0.99 7.06 -8.81
N LYS A 157 -1.96 6.30 -9.32
CA LYS A 157 -1.95 5.80 -10.71
C LYS A 157 -1.75 6.90 -11.77
N SER A 158 -2.25 8.11 -11.52
CA SER A 158 -2.13 9.26 -12.43
C SER A 158 -0.69 9.77 -12.57
N VAL A 159 0.18 9.41 -11.65
CA VAL A 159 1.59 9.84 -11.61
C VAL A 159 2.47 8.91 -12.45
N GLY A 160 1.99 7.72 -12.80
CA GLY A 160 2.70 6.72 -13.59
C GLY A 160 2.68 5.35 -12.90
N MET A 161 2.10 4.35 -13.57
CA MET A 161 1.98 3.01 -12.99
C MET A 161 3.29 2.25 -12.90
N GLU A 162 4.27 2.62 -13.71
CA GLU A 162 5.63 2.09 -13.68
C GLU A 162 6.33 2.46 -12.36
N ASP A 163 6.17 3.72 -11.92
CA ASP A 163 6.74 4.18 -10.65
C ASP A 163 6.01 3.56 -9.46
N VAL A 164 4.67 3.48 -9.52
CA VAL A 164 3.85 2.77 -8.52
C VAL A 164 4.29 1.31 -8.40
N SER A 165 4.48 0.64 -9.54
CA SER A 165 4.90 -0.76 -9.58
C SER A 165 6.33 -0.95 -9.09
N ARG A 166 7.23 0.00 -9.36
CA ARG A 166 8.60 -0.02 -8.84
C ARG A 166 8.60 0.10 -7.33
N PHE A 167 7.85 1.04 -6.78
CA PHE A 167 7.71 1.23 -5.33
C PHE A 167 7.14 0.00 -4.63
N LEU A 168 6.09 -0.63 -5.17
CA LEU A 168 5.45 -1.79 -4.53
C LEU A 168 6.24 -3.10 -4.65
N ARG A 169 7.18 -3.20 -5.61
CA ARG A 169 7.88 -4.46 -5.91
C ARG A 169 8.67 -5.02 -4.71
N PRO A 170 9.49 -4.25 -3.97
CA PRO A 170 10.18 -4.77 -2.78
C PRO A 170 9.20 -5.31 -1.74
N PHE A 171 8.11 -4.59 -1.48
CA PHE A 171 7.10 -4.98 -0.51
C PHE A 171 6.35 -6.27 -0.90
N LEU A 172 5.90 -6.39 -2.16
CA LEU A 172 5.24 -7.60 -2.63
C LEU A 172 6.18 -8.80 -2.61
N THR A 173 7.44 -8.61 -3.01
CA THR A 173 8.45 -9.67 -2.99
C THR A 173 8.72 -10.14 -1.56
N TYR A 174 8.87 -9.20 -0.62
CA TYR A 174 9.01 -9.51 0.80
C TYR A 174 7.80 -10.28 1.35
N SER A 175 6.59 -9.84 1.01
CA SER A 175 5.35 -10.45 1.49
C SER A 175 5.23 -11.92 1.07
N VAL A 176 5.64 -12.24 -0.16
CA VAL A 176 5.66 -13.61 -0.70
C VAL A 176 6.75 -14.47 -0.05
N LEU A 177 7.95 -13.92 0.17
CA LEU A 177 9.08 -14.67 0.71
C LEU A 177 8.96 -14.95 2.22
N ARG A 178 8.18 -14.15 2.93
CA ARG A 178 8.03 -14.28 4.38
C ARG A 178 7.13 -15.48 4.73
N LYS A 179 7.71 -16.47 5.42
CA LYS A 179 7.04 -17.74 5.79
C LYS A 179 5.76 -17.60 6.62
N GLN A 180 5.66 -16.55 7.44
CA GLN A 180 4.52 -16.34 8.36
C GLN A 180 3.35 -15.60 7.71
N SER A 181 3.43 -15.27 6.43
CA SER A 181 2.50 -14.36 5.74
C SER A 181 1.94 -14.93 4.45
N SER A 182 1.90 -16.26 4.29
CA SER A 182 1.37 -16.89 3.08
C SER A 182 -0.10 -16.52 2.80
N SER A 183 -0.94 -16.49 3.84
CA SER A 183 -2.32 -16.00 3.75
C SER A 183 -2.39 -14.51 3.41
N PHE A 184 -1.58 -13.68 4.07
CA PHE A 184 -1.50 -12.24 3.80
C PHE A 184 -1.09 -11.93 2.35
N ALA A 185 -0.05 -12.60 1.85
CA ALA A 185 0.43 -12.40 0.48
C ALA A 185 -0.64 -12.77 -0.54
N ARG A 186 -1.36 -13.89 -0.30
CA ARG A 186 -2.50 -14.30 -1.11
C ARG A 186 -3.60 -13.24 -1.11
N ASP A 187 -4.01 -12.77 0.06
CA ASP A 187 -5.10 -11.81 0.20
C ASP A 187 -4.72 -10.43 -0.40
N LEU A 188 -3.46 -10.03 -0.28
CA LEU A 188 -2.89 -8.85 -0.93
C LEU A 188 -2.90 -8.98 -2.46
N ILE A 189 -2.40 -10.09 -3.00
CA ILE A 189 -2.39 -10.36 -4.45
C ILE A 189 -3.81 -10.38 -4.99
N SER A 190 -4.73 -11.07 -4.33
CA SER A 190 -6.14 -11.15 -4.70
C SER A 190 -6.79 -9.75 -4.73
N SER A 191 -6.54 -8.94 -3.70
CA SER A 191 -7.06 -7.57 -3.61
C SER A 191 -6.54 -6.69 -4.76
N ILE A 192 -5.23 -6.71 -5.02
CA ILE A 192 -4.62 -5.91 -6.09
C ILE A 192 -5.10 -6.39 -7.48
N ALA A 193 -5.23 -7.70 -7.69
CA ALA A 193 -5.77 -8.28 -8.92
C ALA A 193 -7.22 -7.81 -9.16
N SER A 194 -8.06 -7.86 -8.13
CA SER A 194 -9.44 -7.36 -8.19
C SER A 194 -9.50 -5.86 -8.52
N LEU A 195 -8.66 -5.04 -7.89
CA LEU A 195 -8.59 -3.60 -8.19
C LEU A 195 -8.15 -3.31 -9.64
N SER A 196 -7.25 -4.13 -10.20
CA SER A 196 -6.82 -3.95 -11.59
C SER A 196 -7.99 -3.99 -12.56
N CYS A 197 -9.05 -4.75 -12.25
CA CYS A 197 -10.26 -4.83 -13.05
C CYS A 197 -11.00 -3.49 -13.16
N SER A 198 -10.74 -2.55 -12.26
CA SER A 198 -11.33 -1.21 -12.28
C SER A 198 -10.53 -0.20 -13.12
N PHE A 199 -9.29 -0.52 -13.51
CA PHE A 199 -8.36 0.40 -14.16
C PHE A 199 -7.80 -0.19 -15.46
N LEU A 200 -8.60 -0.16 -16.54
CA LEU A 200 -8.27 -0.83 -17.80
C LEU A 200 -6.91 -0.40 -18.40
N SER A 201 -6.60 0.90 -18.39
CA SER A 201 -5.35 1.45 -18.91
C SER A 201 -4.13 1.01 -18.11
N GLU A 202 -4.27 0.89 -16.80
CA GLU A 202 -3.21 0.58 -15.84
C GLU A 202 -3.05 -0.91 -15.58
N ALA A 203 -4.07 -1.70 -15.94
CA ALA A 203 -4.17 -3.11 -15.61
C ALA A 203 -2.96 -3.91 -16.10
N ALA A 204 -2.41 -3.62 -17.28
CA ALA A 204 -1.21 -4.31 -17.79
C ALA A 204 -0.02 -4.23 -16.82
N CYS A 205 0.23 -3.03 -16.26
CA CYS A 205 1.34 -2.81 -15.34
C CYS A 205 1.10 -3.52 -14.01
N ILE A 206 -0.13 -3.49 -13.49
CA ILE A 206 -0.52 -4.21 -12.27
C ILE A 206 -0.36 -5.73 -12.47
N MET A 207 -0.89 -6.27 -13.58
CA MET A 207 -0.79 -7.69 -13.89
C MET A 207 0.67 -8.13 -14.02
N LYS A 208 1.49 -7.35 -14.74
CA LYS A 208 2.93 -7.61 -14.89
C LYS A 208 3.66 -7.59 -13.54
N LEU A 209 3.30 -6.69 -12.64
CA LEU A 209 3.85 -6.64 -11.29
C LEU A 209 3.50 -7.93 -10.53
N LEU A 210 2.22 -8.31 -10.49
CA LEU A 210 1.75 -9.48 -9.74
C LEU A 210 2.29 -10.80 -10.31
N THR A 211 2.27 -10.99 -11.63
CA THR A 211 2.88 -12.19 -12.26
C THR A 211 4.37 -12.25 -11.97
N GLY A 212 5.04 -11.09 -11.96
CA GLY A 212 6.46 -10.99 -11.62
C GLY A 212 6.77 -11.33 -10.16
N CYS A 213 5.80 -11.25 -9.26
CA CYS A 213 5.95 -11.65 -7.85
C CYS A 213 5.77 -13.16 -7.64
N LEU A 214 4.98 -13.84 -8.48
CA LEU A 214 4.73 -15.28 -8.35
C LEU A 214 6.00 -16.13 -8.44
N LYS A 215 7.04 -15.63 -9.12
CA LYS A 215 8.33 -16.34 -9.27
C LYS A 215 9.12 -16.48 -7.96
N TYR A 216 8.76 -15.73 -6.93
CA TYR A 216 9.46 -15.73 -5.65
C TYR A 216 8.81 -16.65 -4.61
N PHE A 217 7.70 -17.32 -4.93
CA PHE A 217 7.12 -18.29 -4.00
C PHE A 217 8.14 -19.40 -3.70
N PRO A 218 8.40 -19.69 -2.40
CA PRO A 218 9.45 -20.63 -2.02
C PRO A 218 9.14 -22.09 -2.38
N CYS A 219 7.87 -22.42 -2.66
CA CYS A 219 7.39 -23.73 -3.11
C CYS A 219 8.04 -24.91 -2.37
N SER A 220 8.31 -24.74 -1.07
CA SER A 220 9.10 -25.68 -0.29
C SER A 220 8.26 -26.82 0.29
N ASN A 221 6.94 -26.65 0.28
CA ASN A 221 5.97 -27.63 0.75
C ASN A 221 4.67 -27.54 -0.08
N GLU A 222 3.74 -28.48 0.14
CA GLU A 222 2.44 -28.53 -0.54
C GLU A 222 1.58 -27.30 -0.28
N GLU A 223 1.65 -26.72 0.92
CA GLU A 223 0.90 -25.52 1.30
C GLU A 223 1.35 -24.31 0.47
N ASP A 224 2.66 -24.08 0.37
CA ASP A 224 3.27 -23.04 -0.47
C ASP A 224 2.82 -23.17 -1.93
N PHE A 225 2.74 -24.42 -2.43
CA PHE A 225 2.27 -24.69 -3.77
C PHE A 225 0.77 -24.39 -3.96
N LYS A 226 -0.07 -24.72 -2.97
CA LYS A 226 -1.50 -24.34 -2.95
C LYS A 226 -1.68 -22.82 -2.96
N TYR A 227 -0.87 -22.08 -2.18
CA TYR A 227 -0.93 -20.62 -2.20
C TYR A 227 -0.53 -20.02 -3.55
N LEU A 228 0.51 -20.57 -4.19
CA LEU A 228 0.90 -20.17 -5.54
C LEU A 228 -0.23 -20.39 -6.54
N ILE A 229 -0.86 -21.58 -6.53
CA ILE A 229 -2.00 -21.89 -7.40
C ILE A 229 -3.15 -20.91 -7.16
N ALA A 230 -3.54 -20.70 -5.90
CA ALA A 230 -4.62 -19.76 -5.56
C ALA A 230 -4.31 -18.33 -6.05
N CYS A 231 -3.07 -17.87 -5.90
CA CYS A 231 -2.65 -16.58 -6.44
C CYS A 231 -2.75 -16.53 -7.97
N ALA A 232 -2.34 -17.59 -8.66
CA ALA A 232 -2.45 -17.69 -10.11
C ALA A 232 -3.92 -17.67 -10.58
N GLU A 233 -4.82 -18.37 -9.89
CA GLU A 233 -6.26 -18.35 -10.17
C GLU A 233 -6.84 -16.93 -10.07
N TYR A 234 -6.51 -16.17 -9.01
CA TYR A 234 -6.94 -14.77 -8.91
C TYR A 234 -6.47 -13.89 -10.08
N LEU A 235 -5.25 -14.14 -10.60
CA LEU A 235 -4.75 -13.41 -11.77
C LEU A 235 -5.50 -13.78 -13.04
N VAL A 236 -5.83 -15.07 -13.23
CA VAL A 236 -6.61 -15.54 -14.37
C VAL A 236 -8.00 -14.95 -14.33
N ASP A 237 -8.67 -14.97 -13.17
CA ASP A 237 -9.99 -14.40 -13.00
C ASP A 237 -10.01 -12.90 -13.31
N ALA A 238 -9.05 -12.15 -12.75
CA ALA A 238 -8.90 -10.73 -13.04
C ALA A 238 -8.67 -10.48 -14.54
N PHE A 239 -7.80 -11.28 -15.17
CA PHE A 239 -7.54 -11.19 -16.61
C PHE A 239 -8.80 -11.46 -17.44
N MET A 240 -9.59 -12.46 -17.08
CA MET A 240 -10.86 -12.77 -17.76
C MET A 240 -11.87 -11.63 -17.63
N VAL A 241 -11.96 -10.98 -16.47
CA VAL A 241 -12.80 -9.78 -16.27
C VAL A 241 -12.32 -8.63 -17.14
N LEU A 242 -11.01 -8.38 -17.19
CA LEU A 242 -10.41 -7.33 -18.04
C LEU A 242 -10.71 -7.57 -19.52
N LEU A 243 -10.54 -8.80 -20.01
CA LEU A 243 -10.86 -9.16 -21.39
C LEU A 243 -12.33 -8.91 -21.72
N LYS A 244 -13.26 -9.35 -20.86
CA LYS A 244 -14.69 -9.11 -21.03
C LYS A 244 -15.00 -7.62 -21.13
N LYS A 245 -14.37 -6.79 -20.28
CA LYS A 245 -14.53 -5.32 -20.32
C LYS A 245 -13.97 -4.71 -21.59
N ILE A 246 -12.79 -5.15 -22.06
CA ILE A 246 -12.20 -4.65 -23.31
C ILE A 246 -13.12 -4.94 -24.51
N ILE A 247 -13.61 -6.18 -24.61
CA ILE A 247 -14.54 -6.61 -25.67
C ILE A 247 -15.83 -5.77 -25.63
N SER A 248 -16.40 -5.56 -24.43
CA SER A 248 -17.65 -4.82 -24.25
C SER A 248 -17.53 -3.34 -24.58
N THR A 249 -16.37 -2.73 -24.31
CA THR A 249 -16.16 -1.29 -24.49
C THR A 249 -15.86 -0.89 -25.95
N LYS A 250 -15.80 -1.85 -26.91
CA LYS A 250 -15.40 -1.61 -28.31
C LYS A 250 -14.17 -0.70 -28.46
N MET A 251 -13.23 -0.76 -27.51
CA MET A 251 -11.95 -0.05 -27.67
C MET A 251 -11.12 -0.81 -28.71
N VAL A 252 -11.31 -0.44 -29.97
CA VAL A 252 -10.62 -1.00 -31.15
C VAL A 252 -9.14 -0.56 -31.23
N PHE A 253 -8.65 0.28 -30.33
CA PHE A 253 -7.25 0.67 -30.32
C PHE A 253 -6.57 0.30 -28.99
N SER A 254 -5.50 -0.51 -29.10
CA SER A 254 -4.60 -0.98 -28.04
C SER A 254 -4.94 -2.29 -27.28
N VAL A 255 -5.45 -3.32 -27.96
CA VAL A 255 -5.38 -4.71 -27.43
C VAL A 255 -3.92 -5.20 -27.32
N HIS A 256 -3.02 -4.58 -28.11
CA HIS A 256 -1.64 -4.99 -28.28
C HIS A 256 -0.73 -4.85 -27.03
N PRO A 257 -0.81 -3.83 -26.16
CA PRO A 257 0.10 -3.73 -25.01
C PRO A 257 -0.29 -4.69 -23.88
N VAL A 258 -1.58 -4.80 -23.54
CA VAL A 258 -2.04 -5.64 -22.42
C VAL A 258 -1.81 -7.12 -22.72
N VAL A 259 -2.18 -7.56 -23.94
CA VAL A 259 -1.99 -8.96 -24.36
C VAL A 259 -0.50 -9.21 -24.64
N SER A 260 0.21 -8.38 -25.41
CA SER A 260 1.62 -8.70 -25.71
C SER A 260 2.55 -8.58 -24.49
N GLN A 261 2.36 -7.64 -23.55
CA GLN A 261 3.25 -7.53 -22.39
C GLN A 261 3.06 -8.64 -21.35
N VAL A 262 1.83 -9.13 -21.18
CA VAL A 262 1.54 -10.29 -20.32
C VAL A 262 2.13 -11.55 -20.93
N PHE A 263 2.05 -11.74 -22.25
CA PHE A 263 2.59 -12.93 -22.93
C PHE A 263 4.12 -12.91 -23.07
N VAL A 264 4.77 -11.75 -23.25
CA VAL A 264 6.24 -11.66 -23.41
C VAL A 264 7.00 -11.82 -22.08
N SER A 265 6.43 -11.38 -20.96
CA SER A 265 7.14 -11.38 -19.67
C SER A 265 7.24 -12.76 -19.00
N ASN A 266 6.57 -13.80 -19.53
CA ASN A 266 6.33 -15.07 -18.83
C ASN A 266 7.04 -16.29 -19.45
N LYS A 267 8.04 -16.10 -20.32
CA LYS A 267 8.77 -17.22 -20.96
C LYS A 267 9.57 -18.14 -20.02
N HIS A 268 9.73 -17.80 -18.73
CA HIS A 268 10.62 -18.51 -17.81
C HIS A 268 10.03 -18.95 -16.46
N LEU A 269 8.71 -18.82 -16.22
CA LEU A 269 8.14 -19.34 -14.97
C LEU A 269 7.69 -20.81 -15.10
N ILE A 270 8.16 -21.58 -14.12
CA ILE A 270 7.91 -22.96 -13.76
C ILE A 270 6.59 -23.52 -14.32
N THR A 271 6.75 -24.59 -15.10
CA THR A 271 5.75 -25.29 -15.91
C THR A 271 5.07 -24.44 -16.96
N PHE A 272 5.74 -24.36 -18.11
CA PHE A 272 5.13 -24.09 -19.41
C PHE A 272 3.79 -24.83 -19.55
N SER A 273 3.60 -26.02 -18.95
CA SER A 273 2.34 -26.76 -18.95
C SER A 273 1.19 -26.13 -18.15
N LEU A 274 1.40 -25.59 -16.93
CA LEU A 274 0.30 -24.96 -16.18
C LEU A 274 -0.12 -23.65 -16.84
N TRP A 275 0.87 -22.86 -17.29
CA TRP A 275 0.64 -21.60 -17.98
C TRP A 275 0.05 -21.81 -19.37
N THR A 276 0.48 -22.82 -20.14
CA THR A 276 -0.15 -23.18 -21.42
C THR A 276 -1.50 -23.88 -21.24
N CYS A 277 -1.77 -24.64 -20.18
CA CYS A 277 -3.12 -25.19 -19.96
C CYS A 277 -4.12 -24.08 -19.64
N ILE A 278 -3.75 -23.16 -18.73
CA ILE A 278 -4.58 -22.02 -18.34
C ILE A 278 -4.76 -21.06 -19.54
N PHE A 279 -3.68 -20.68 -20.23
CA PHE A 279 -3.78 -19.76 -21.36
C PHE A 279 -4.22 -20.42 -22.67
N SER A 280 -4.03 -21.71 -22.92
CA SER A 280 -4.59 -22.36 -24.13
C SER A 280 -6.11 -22.43 -24.05
N GLY A 281 -6.69 -22.62 -22.86
CA GLY A 281 -8.14 -22.48 -22.65
C GLY A 281 -8.63 -21.05 -22.93
N VAL A 282 -7.89 -20.04 -22.46
CA VAL A 282 -8.22 -18.63 -22.70
C VAL A 282 -8.00 -18.22 -24.16
N VAL A 283 -6.95 -18.71 -24.83
CA VAL A 283 -6.66 -18.47 -26.26
C VAL A 283 -7.66 -19.19 -27.14
N ALA A 284 -8.07 -20.42 -26.80
CA ALA A 284 -9.15 -21.13 -27.49
C ALA A 284 -10.48 -20.37 -27.32
N TYR A 285 -10.79 -19.89 -26.12
CA TYR A 285 -11.97 -19.06 -25.87
C TYR A 285 -11.92 -17.74 -26.67
N LEU A 286 -10.77 -17.06 -26.71
CA LEU A 286 -10.56 -15.84 -27.51
C LEU A 286 -10.72 -16.11 -29.00
N SER A 287 -10.18 -17.23 -29.50
CA SER A 287 -10.29 -17.63 -30.91
C SER A 287 -11.76 -17.87 -31.30
N VAL A 288 -12.51 -18.55 -30.43
CA VAL A 288 -13.95 -18.80 -30.62
C VAL A 288 -14.78 -17.52 -30.54
N GLN A 289 -14.46 -16.58 -29.65
CA GLN A 289 -15.20 -15.32 -29.51
C GLN A 289 -14.89 -14.33 -30.64
N ILE A 290 -13.64 -14.30 -31.13
CA ILE A 290 -13.25 -13.51 -32.31
C ILE A 290 -13.93 -14.06 -33.57
N LEU A 291 -13.96 -15.39 -33.75
CA LEU A 291 -14.69 -16.04 -34.85
C LEU A 291 -16.20 -15.77 -34.79
N ARG A 292 -16.80 -15.67 -33.60
CA ARG A 292 -18.22 -15.34 -33.44
C ARG A 292 -18.52 -13.87 -33.72
N SER A 293 -17.63 -12.94 -33.35
CA SER A 293 -17.85 -11.51 -33.62
C SER A 293 -17.64 -11.14 -35.08
N THR A 294 -16.74 -11.83 -35.80
CA THR A 294 -16.57 -11.65 -37.26
C THR A 294 -17.69 -12.27 -38.08
N HIS A 295 -18.36 -13.30 -37.57
CA HIS A 295 -19.54 -13.87 -38.23
C HIS A 295 -20.81 -13.01 -38.07
N GLN A 296 -20.92 -12.22 -36.98
CA GLN A 296 -22.05 -11.30 -36.77
C GLN A 296 -21.92 -9.97 -37.53
N SER A 297 -20.78 -9.69 -38.16
CA SER A 297 -20.58 -8.53 -39.04
C SER A 297 -20.65 -8.88 -40.54
N PHE A 298 -20.96 -10.13 -40.88
CA PHE A 298 -21.08 -10.63 -42.26
C PHE A 298 -22.45 -11.27 -42.58
N VAL A 299 -23.47 -11.05 -41.73
CA VAL A 299 -24.87 -11.41 -42.00
C VAL A 299 -25.74 -10.18 -41.84
#